data_AF-A0ABD6B1N0-F1
#
_entry.id   AF-A0ABD6B1N0-F1
#
_cell.length_a   1.000
_cell.length_b   1.000
_cell.length_c   1.000
_cell.angle_alpha   90.00
_cell.angle_beta   90.00
_cell.angle_gamma   90.00
#
_symmetry.space_group_name_H-M   'P 1'
#
loop_
_entity.id
_entity.type
_entity.pdbx_description
1 polymer ?
#
loop_
_entity_poly.entity_id
_entity_poly.type
_entity_poly.pdbx_seq_one_letter_code
_entity_poly.pdbx_strand_id
1 'polypeptide(L)' 'MSYDTEIRVAEDTERTITDAAEGHDTACVGATRSGAVSQAVFGSLPETGGREADQTVVMARAPAESPVSGREALLRRRGV' A
#
# COMPACT_ATOMS: atom_id res chain seq x y z
N MET A 1 -21.67 13.28 5.45
CA MET A 1 -20.44 13.09 4.66
C MET A 1 -20.73 11.96 3.68
N SER A 2 -20.74 12.24 2.39
CA SER A 2 -21.03 11.24 1.34
C SER A 2 -19.72 10.84 0.70
N TYR A 3 -19.56 9.57 0.39
CA TYR A 3 -18.40 9.04 -0.31
C TYR A 3 -18.87 8.10 -1.42
N ASP A 4 -18.18 8.13 -2.55
CA ASP A 4 -18.38 7.19 -3.63
C ASP A 4 -17.52 5.95 -3.39
N THR A 5 -18.13 4.78 -3.55
CA THR A 5 -17.44 3.49 -3.41
C THR A 5 -17.53 2.74 -4.72
N GLU A 6 -16.41 2.26 -5.21
CA GLU A 6 -16.34 1.50 -6.44
C GLU A 6 -15.48 0.25 -6.26
N ILE A 7 -15.93 -0.86 -6.85
CA ILE A 7 -15.19 -2.11 -6.92
C ILE A 7 -14.96 -2.42 -8.39
N ARG A 8 -13.69 -2.53 -8.79
CA ARG A 8 -13.28 -2.90 -10.14
C ARG A 8 -12.61 -4.28 -10.12
N VAL A 9 -12.96 -5.12 -11.09
CA VAL A 9 -12.26 -6.38 -11.36
C VAL A 9 -11.52 -6.19 -12.68
N ALA A 10 -10.20 -6.28 -12.62
CA ALA A 10 -9.33 -6.05 -13.77
C ALA A 10 -8.17 -7.05 -13.78
N GLU A 11 -7.67 -7.36 -14.98
CA GLU A 11 -6.52 -8.24 -15.16
C GLU A 11 -5.22 -7.56 -14.71
N ASP A 12 -5.09 -6.26 -15.01
CA ASP A 12 -3.96 -5.41 -14.60
C ASP A 12 -4.41 -4.49 -13.45
N THR A 13 -4.20 -4.96 -12.23
CA THR A 13 -4.55 -4.21 -11.02
C THR A 13 -3.72 -2.94 -10.87
N GLU A 14 -2.45 -2.95 -11.30
CA GLU A 14 -1.53 -1.80 -11.17
C GLU A 14 -1.98 -0.62 -12.02
N ARG A 15 -2.21 -0.88 -13.32
CA ARG A 15 -2.67 0.15 -14.24
C ARG A 15 -4.03 0.69 -13.83
N THR A 16 -4.95 -0.18 -13.45
CA THR A 16 -6.30 0.23 -13.01
C THR A 16 -6.27 1.14 -11.80
N ILE A 17 -5.37 0.90 -10.83
CA ILE A 17 -5.22 1.76 -9.66
C ILE A 17 -4.59 3.10 -10.06
N THR A 18 -3.56 3.09 -10.91
CA THR A 18 -2.86 4.30 -11.33
C THR A 18 -3.77 5.22 -12.14
N ASP A 19 -4.49 4.70 -13.13
CA ASP A 19 -5.46 5.45 -13.95
C ASP A 19 -6.57 6.07 -13.09
N ALA A 20 -7.02 5.35 -12.05
CA ALA A 20 -8.01 5.88 -11.11
C ALA A 20 -7.45 7.00 -10.23
N ALA A 21 -6.17 6.93 -9.86
CA ALA A 21 -5.50 7.94 -9.05
C ALA A 21 -5.24 9.24 -9.82
N GLU A 22 -5.01 9.18 -11.15
CA GLU A 22 -4.81 10.36 -11.99
C GLU A 22 -5.98 11.36 -11.93
N GLY A 23 -7.20 10.89 -11.65
CA GLY A 23 -8.37 11.74 -11.47
C GLY A 23 -8.46 12.49 -10.13
N HIS A 24 -7.46 12.38 -9.25
CA HIS A 24 -7.51 12.88 -7.87
C HIS A 24 -6.23 13.58 -7.42
N ASP A 25 -6.34 14.66 -6.64
CA ASP A 25 -5.18 15.40 -6.12
C ASP A 25 -4.35 14.60 -5.09
N THR A 26 -4.97 13.61 -4.45
CA THR A 26 -4.34 12.80 -3.40
C THR A 26 -4.82 11.36 -3.46
N ALA A 27 -3.87 10.43 -3.39
CA ALA A 27 -4.14 9.00 -3.23
C ALA A 27 -3.64 8.52 -1.87
N CYS A 28 -4.53 7.93 -1.06
CA CYS A 28 -4.17 7.28 0.20
C CYS A 28 -4.27 5.77 0.04
N VAL A 29 -3.17 5.05 0.25
CA VAL A 29 -3.16 3.60 0.09
C VAL A 29 -2.71 2.89 1.36
N GLY A 30 -3.57 2.01 1.84
CA GLY A 30 -3.29 1.08 2.93
C GLY A 30 -2.94 -0.29 2.37
N ALA A 31 -1.71 -0.75 2.59
CA ALA A 31 -1.27 -2.06 2.12
C ALA A 31 -0.33 -2.75 3.13
N THR A 32 -0.40 -4.07 3.20
CA THR A 32 0.47 -4.93 4.01
C THR A 32 1.57 -5.52 3.15
N ARG A 33 2.82 -5.57 3.64
CA ARG A 33 4.01 -6.07 2.91
C ARG A 33 3.90 -7.48 2.30
N SER A 34 2.92 -8.27 2.72
CA SER A 34 2.69 -9.63 2.26
C SER A 34 1.50 -9.65 1.29
N GLY A 35 1.78 -9.70 -0.01
CA GLY A 35 0.78 -9.81 -1.07
C GLY A 35 1.22 -9.11 -2.36
N ALA A 36 0.86 -9.66 -3.52
CA ALA A 36 1.23 -9.14 -4.84
C ALA A 36 0.86 -7.65 -5.03
N VAL A 37 -0.25 -7.21 -4.43
CA VAL A 37 -0.72 -5.82 -4.42
C VAL A 37 0.26 -4.87 -3.73
N SER A 38 1.07 -5.37 -2.78
CA SER A 38 2.00 -4.55 -2.00
C SER A 38 3.36 -4.32 -2.67
N GLN A 39 3.61 -4.84 -3.87
CA GLN A 39 4.78 -4.43 -4.67
C GLN A 39 4.36 -3.54 -5.83
N ALA A 40 3.25 -3.91 -6.49
CA ALA A 40 2.47 -3.11 -7.43
C ALA A 40 2.27 -1.65 -6.96
N VAL A 41 1.53 -1.48 -5.87
CA VAL A 41 1.25 -0.17 -5.27
C VAL A 41 2.51 0.51 -4.71
N PHE A 42 3.52 -0.27 -4.32
CA PHE A 42 4.77 0.25 -3.74
C PHE A 42 5.90 0.47 -4.77
N GLY A 43 5.61 0.34 -6.06
CA GLY A 43 6.55 0.59 -7.15
C GLY A 43 5.93 1.57 -8.13
N SER A 44 5.00 1.11 -8.95
CA SER A 44 4.47 1.89 -10.08
C SER A 44 3.69 3.14 -9.66
N LEU A 45 2.93 3.13 -8.56
CA LEU A 45 2.24 4.34 -8.07
C LEU A 45 3.20 5.45 -7.59
N PRO A 46 4.12 5.20 -6.63
CA PRO A 46 5.08 6.22 -6.21
C PRO A 46 6.16 6.50 -7.27
N GLU A 47 6.47 5.57 -8.18
CA GLU A 47 7.42 5.82 -9.27
C GLU A 47 6.78 6.58 -10.42
N THR A 48 5.58 6.25 -10.87
CA THR A 48 4.86 6.97 -11.94
C THR A 48 4.27 8.27 -11.39
N GLY A 49 3.55 8.20 -10.27
CA GLY A 49 3.04 9.39 -9.57
C GLY A 49 4.15 10.29 -9.02
N GLY A 50 5.21 9.74 -8.41
CA GLY A 50 6.30 10.57 -7.87
C GLY A 50 7.24 11.16 -8.94
N ARG A 51 7.27 10.59 -10.15
CA ARG A 51 8.10 11.09 -11.27
C ARG A 51 7.33 12.00 -12.22
N GLU A 52 6.02 11.81 -12.37
CA GLU A 52 5.18 12.58 -13.32
C GLU A 52 4.13 13.48 -12.66
N ALA A 53 3.79 13.32 -11.37
CA ALA A 53 2.61 13.98 -10.81
C ALA A 53 2.89 15.17 -9.89
N ASP A 54 2.06 16.20 -10.07
CA ASP A 54 1.70 17.22 -9.08
C ASP A 54 0.81 16.66 -7.93
N GLN A 55 0.69 15.33 -7.81
CA GLN A 55 -0.23 14.65 -6.89
C GLN A 55 0.48 14.10 -5.65
N THR A 56 -0.23 14.07 -4.52
CA THR A 56 0.30 13.56 -3.24
C THR A 56 -0.08 12.11 -3.00
N VAL A 57 0.90 11.25 -2.74
CA VAL A 57 0.67 9.84 -2.36
C VAL A 57 0.99 9.61 -0.89
N VAL A 58 0.01 9.13 -0.11
CA VAL A 58 0.18 8.78 1.30
C VAL A 58 0.11 7.27 1.48
N MET A 59 1.20 6.68 1.96
CA MET A 59 1.25 5.25 2.29
C MET A 59 0.94 5.05 3.77
N ALA A 60 -0.26 4.57 4.07
CA ALA A 60 -0.68 4.24 5.42
C ALA A 60 -0.32 2.79 5.74
N ARG A 61 0.52 2.57 6.75
CA ARG A 61 0.85 1.23 7.24
C ARG A 61 0.01 0.92 8.47
N ALA A 62 -0.59 -0.26 8.52
CA ALA A 62 -1.09 -0.82 9.78
C ALA A 62 0.07 -0.84 10.80
N PRO A 63 -0.19 -0.63 12.11
CA PRO A 63 0.86 -0.77 13.11
C PRO A 63 1.54 -2.12 12.90
N ALA A 64 2.87 -2.08 12.71
CA ALA A 64 3.64 -3.32 12.75
C ALA A 64 3.25 -3.99 14.07
N GLU A 65 2.87 -5.28 14.03
CA GLU A 65 2.81 -6.06 15.26
C GLU A 65 4.07 -5.70 16.06
N SER A 66 3.86 -5.21 17.28
CA SER A 66 4.84 -4.48 18.07
C SER A 66 6.25 -5.02 17.85
N PRO A 67 7.27 -4.18 17.61
CA PRO A 67 8.64 -4.65 17.36
C PRO A 67 9.00 -5.65 18.46
N VAL A 68 9.04 -6.93 18.09
CA VAL A 68 9.32 -8.00 19.04
C VAL A 68 10.74 -7.73 19.53
N SER A 69 10.91 -7.56 20.84
CA SER A 69 12.24 -7.37 21.41
C SER A 69 13.15 -8.50 20.93
N GLY A 70 14.44 -8.24 20.72
CA GLY A 70 15.37 -9.29 20.27
C GLY A 70 15.35 -10.53 21.16
N ARG A 71 15.03 -10.35 22.45
CA ARG A 71 14.77 -11.44 23.42
C ARG A 71 13.55 -12.26 23.04
N GLU A 72 12.43 -11.63 22.72
CA GLU A 72 11.18 -12.30 22.39
C GLU A 72 11.21 -12.99 21.02
N ALA A 73 11.92 -12.40 20.06
CA ALA A 73 12.21 -13.06 18.79
C ALA A 73 13.05 -14.34 18.97
N LEU A 74 14.02 -14.33 19.90
CA LEU A 74 14.84 -15.50 20.23
C LEU A 74 14.05 -16.61 20.92
N LEU A 75 13.16 -16.23 21.85
CA LEU A 75 12.29 -17.15 22.59
C LEU A 75 11.31 -17.88 21.65
N ARG A 76 10.62 -17.15 20.77
CA ARG A 76 9.76 -17.75 19.73
C ARG A 76 10.52 -18.73 18.84
N ARG A 77 11.77 -18.41 18.45
CA ARG A 77 12.61 -19.29 17.61
C ARG A 77 13.06 -20.56 18.33
N ARG A 78 13.06 -20.55 19.66
CA ARG A 78 13.41 -21.68 20.53
C ARG A 78 12.20 -22.46 21.01
N GLY A 79 10.98 -22.03 20.70
CA GLY A 79 9.74 -22.69 21.11
C GLY A 79 9.49 -22.65 22.62
N VAL A 80 10.03 -21.64 23.31
CA VAL A 80 9.86 -21.40 24.76
C VAL A 80 9.19 -20.06 24.98
#